data_AF-W2JV49-F1
#
_entry.id   AF-W2JV49-F1
#
_cell.length_a   1.000
_cell.length_b   1.000
_cell.length_c   1.000
_cell.angle_alpha   90.00
_cell.angle_beta   90.00
_cell.angle_gamma   90.00
#
_symmetry.space_group_name_H-M   'P 1'
#
loop_
_entity.id
_entity.type
_entity.pdbx_description
1 polymer ?
#
loop_
_entity_poly.entity_id
_entity_poly.type
_entity_poly.pdbx_seq_one_letter_code
_entity_poly.pdbx_strand_id
1 'polypeptide(L)'
;MAMTADDVSSPAARPLAEVVLYAEFDLTKGSTLRASYPTPFAHYSPEFFADIMLPEGVHNREEDFTIFFLNRQNAHKHSDTEEQESNESQKQTADEDQDPLQSFMYCLSVVRTTHDTAARRGAKVTAVALCSTHKSCFALNDVLNLAVLKIVGSKSEEESENVLKELFAVANAVDISGVRGLSNMERRLMKRTISSTGRASANWEDAQTLEKALFFRTQAMWEDIPIPLQFKICSTDDQHDDGTLTQLLQTFGDQTMVLFNAVLTGQRVIMLGYNRPAGEVCNFVLATSSLVCPPLFGLIHRQYPYANLTDLGFLSTPGYIAGVTNPMFKTKREWWDVLCDISTGEVFVSAPVEKEDHDASDRNFVLEAS
;
A
#
# COMPACT_ATOMS: atom_id res chain seq x y z
N MET A 1 16.17 -25.86 46.85
CA MET A 1 14.72 -26.09 46.73
C MET A 1 14.25 -25.13 45.65
N ALA A 2 13.74 -25.67 44.54
CA ALA A 2 13.64 -25.00 43.25
C ALA A 2 12.70 -23.78 43.28
N MET A 3 13.14 -22.67 42.68
CA MET A 3 12.27 -21.59 42.22
C MET A 3 11.93 -21.89 40.77
N THR A 4 10.63 -21.94 40.49
CA THR A 4 10.02 -22.16 39.17
C THR A 4 10.41 -21.03 38.23
N ALA A 5 10.86 -21.39 37.03
CA ALA A 5 11.04 -20.47 35.93
C ALA A 5 9.66 -19.99 35.47
N ASP A 6 9.37 -18.72 35.70
CA ASP A 6 8.21 -18.05 35.13
C ASP A 6 8.33 -18.05 33.60
N ASP A 7 7.24 -18.46 32.95
CA ASP A 7 6.97 -18.33 31.53
C ASP A 7 7.14 -16.85 31.15
N VAL A 8 8.25 -16.53 30.47
CA VAL A 8 8.39 -15.27 29.74
C VAL A 8 7.49 -15.39 28.52
N SER A 9 6.24 -14.96 28.65
CA SER A 9 5.31 -14.84 27.54
C SER A 9 5.94 -13.94 26.48
N SER A 10 6.40 -14.53 25.37
CA SER A 10 6.69 -13.78 24.16
C SER A 10 5.47 -12.92 23.82
N PRO A 11 5.63 -11.63 23.45
CA PRO A 11 4.49 -10.84 22.98
C PRO A 11 3.82 -11.63 21.85
N ALA A 12 2.51 -11.89 21.98
CA ALA A 12 1.76 -12.65 20.98
C ALA A 12 2.04 -12.03 19.61
N ALA A 13 2.51 -12.84 18.66
CA ALA A 13 2.78 -12.38 17.31
C ALA A 13 1.50 -11.73 16.77
N ARG A 14 1.61 -10.48 16.29
CA ARG A 14 0.45 -9.77 15.73
C ARG A 14 -0.14 -10.57 14.56
N PRO A 15 -1.48 -10.58 14.42
CA PRO A 15 -2.13 -11.30 13.34
C PRO A 15 -1.73 -10.71 11.98
N LEU A 16 -1.72 -11.56 10.94
CA LEU A 16 -1.45 -11.10 9.57
C LEU A 16 -2.57 -10.21 9.04
N ALA A 17 -3.80 -10.39 9.49
CA ALA A 17 -4.96 -9.57 9.15
C ALA A 17 -5.60 -9.03 10.43
N GLU A 18 -5.75 -7.71 10.52
CA GLU A 18 -6.34 -7.02 11.67
C GLU A 18 -7.82 -6.76 11.44
N VAL A 19 -8.19 -6.29 10.25
CA VAL A 19 -9.58 -6.05 9.85
C VAL A 19 -9.77 -6.45 8.39
N VAL A 20 -10.93 -7.02 8.10
CA VAL A 20 -11.42 -7.27 6.74
C VAL A 20 -12.70 -6.49 6.50
N LEU A 21 -12.86 -5.96 5.29
CA LEU A 21 -13.93 -5.06 4.89
C LEU A 21 -14.66 -5.62 3.68
N TYR A 22 -15.98 -5.46 3.64
CA TYR A 22 -16.81 -5.80 2.51
C TYR A 22 -17.61 -4.57 2.05
N ALA A 23 -17.43 -4.18 0.79
CA ALA A 23 -18.14 -3.08 0.16
C ALA A 23 -18.85 -3.54 -1.10
N GLU A 24 -19.97 -2.91 -1.41
CA GLU A 24 -20.71 -3.16 -2.65
C GLU A 24 -21.34 -1.87 -3.17
N PHE A 25 -21.64 -1.88 -4.46
CA PHE A 25 -22.36 -0.80 -5.09
C PHE A 25 -23.88 -1.02 -4.96
N ASP A 26 -24.54 -0.19 -4.15
CA ASP A 26 -25.99 -0.14 -4.00
C ASP A 26 -26.60 0.84 -5.02
N LEU A 27 -27.68 0.43 -5.69
CA LEU A 27 -28.33 1.22 -6.74
C LEU A 27 -28.95 2.54 -6.24
N THR A 28 -29.29 2.61 -4.97
CA THR A 28 -29.96 3.75 -4.34
C THR A 28 -29.01 4.63 -3.56
N LYS A 29 -28.03 4.01 -2.87
CA LYS A 29 -27.08 4.72 -2.00
C LYS A 29 -25.73 5.00 -2.66
N GLY A 30 -25.42 4.33 -3.77
CA GLY A 30 -24.10 4.37 -4.39
C GLY A 30 -23.13 3.39 -3.73
N SER A 31 -21.86 3.76 -3.68
CA SER A 31 -20.82 2.98 -3.00
C SER A 31 -21.13 2.87 -1.50
N THR A 32 -21.23 1.65 -0.97
CA THR A 32 -21.52 1.42 0.46
C THR A 32 -20.63 0.35 1.05
N LEU A 33 -20.10 0.60 2.26
CA LEU A 33 -19.48 -0.42 3.08
C LEU A 33 -20.58 -1.20 3.81
N ARG A 34 -20.63 -2.51 3.58
CA ARG A 34 -21.68 -3.40 4.13
C ARG A 34 -21.29 -4.01 5.45
N ALA A 35 -20.06 -4.50 5.55
CA ALA A 35 -19.58 -5.19 6.74
C ALA A 35 -18.09 -4.93 6.97
N SER A 36 -17.72 -5.03 8.25
CA SER A 36 -16.34 -4.98 8.73
C SER A 36 -16.20 -6.02 9.83
N TYR A 37 -15.11 -6.77 9.83
CA TYR A 37 -14.85 -7.81 10.82
C TYR A 37 -13.37 -7.83 11.22
N PRO A 38 -13.02 -8.03 12.51
CA PRO A 38 -13.90 -8.26 13.65
C PRO A 38 -14.52 -6.98 14.23
N THR A 39 -13.86 -5.84 14.04
CA THR A 39 -14.27 -4.54 14.58
C THR A 39 -14.30 -3.46 13.48
N PRO A 40 -15.26 -2.53 13.52
CA PRO A 40 -15.27 -1.37 12.63
C PRO A 40 -14.20 -0.36 13.06
N PHE A 41 -13.69 0.40 12.10
CA PHE A 41 -12.85 1.58 12.38
C PHE A 41 -13.71 2.71 12.93
N ALA A 42 -13.45 3.18 14.15
CA ALA A 42 -14.24 4.24 14.79
C ALA A 42 -13.93 5.65 14.24
N HIS A 43 -12.70 5.87 13.75
CA HIS A 43 -12.19 7.17 13.29
C HIS A 43 -12.18 7.34 11.76
N TYR A 44 -12.69 6.36 11.03
CA TYR A 44 -12.88 6.44 9.58
C TYR A 44 -14.36 6.26 9.23
N SER A 45 -14.85 7.03 8.26
CA SER A 45 -16.24 6.89 7.82
C SER A 45 -16.40 5.65 6.93
N PRO A 46 -17.55 4.95 6.98
CA PRO A 46 -17.85 3.85 6.06
C PRO A 46 -17.80 4.27 4.59
N GLU A 47 -18.17 5.52 4.30
CA GLU A 47 -18.16 6.10 2.95
C GLU A 47 -16.73 6.22 2.40
N PHE A 48 -15.77 6.60 3.24
CA PHE A 48 -14.35 6.67 2.86
C PHE A 48 -13.84 5.32 2.34
N PHE A 49 -14.15 4.23 3.05
CA PHE A 49 -13.76 2.89 2.59
C PHE A 49 -14.47 2.50 1.30
N ALA A 50 -15.77 2.77 1.20
CA ALA A 50 -16.54 2.44 0.01
C ALA A 50 -15.99 3.14 -1.24
N ASP A 51 -15.63 4.42 -1.15
CA ASP A 51 -15.11 5.21 -2.27
C ASP A 51 -13.70 4.78 -2.74
N ILE A 52 -12.89 4.21 -1.84
CA ILE A 52 -11.55 3.72 -2.16
C ILE A 52 -11.58 2.27 -2.63
N MET A 53 -12.48 1.44 -2.08
CA MET A 53 -12.67 0.04 -2.48
C MET A 53 -13.38 -0.10 -3.84
N LEU A 54 -14.19 0.89 -4.22
CA LEU A 54 -14.94 0.91 -5.48
C LEU A 54 -14.48 2.09 -6.36
N PRO A 55 -13.31 1.97 -7.02
CA PRO A 55 -12.71 3.08 -7.75
C PRO A 55 -13.55 3.52 -8.96
N GLU A 56 -13.35 4.76 -9.39
CA GLU A 56 -14.06 5.31 -10.53
C GLU A 56 -13.76 4.50 -11.81
N GLY A 57 -14.82 4.13 -12.54
CA GLY A 57 -14.68 3.36 -13.78
C GLY A 57 -14.58 1.84 -13.61
N VAL A 58 -14.69 1.31 -12.38
CA VAL A 58 -14.64 -0.13 -12.11
C VAL A 58 -15.69 -0.96 -12.85
N HIS A 59 -16.86 -0.37 -13.14
CA HIS A 59 -17.95 -1.02 -13.87
C HIS A 59 -17.60 -1.38 -15.33
N ASN A 60 -16.50 -0.83 -15.87
CA ASN A 60 -16.01 -1.15 -17.21
C ASN A 60 -15.00 -2.31 -17.21
N ARG A 61 -14.77 -2.93 -16.05
CA ARG A 61 -13.75 -3.96 -15.84
C ARG A 61 -14.34 -5.13 -15.07
N GLU A 62 -13.93 -6.34 -15.43
CA GLU A 62 -14.33 -7.56 -14.69
C GLU A 62 -13.65 -7.61 -13.32
N GLU A 63 -12.38 -7.25 -13.24
CA GLU A 63 -11.57 -7.27 -12.02
C GLU A 63 -10.66 -6.03 -11.96
N ASP A 64 -10.48 -5.50 -10.75
CA ASP A 64 -9.51 -4.46 -10.43
C ASP A 64 -9.12 -4.59 -8.95
N PHE A 65 -8.13 -3.81 -8.51
CA PHE A 65 -7.76 -3.74 -7.10
C PHE A 65 -7.29 -2.32 -6.74
N THR A 66 -7.32 -1.98 -5.46
CA THR A 66 -6.75 -0.74 -4.95
C THR A 66 -5.86 -1.02 -3.73
N ILE A 67 -4.82 -0.20 -3.58
CA ILE A 67 -3.97 -0.21 -2.40
C ILE A 67 -4.14 1.15 -1.71
N PHE A 68 -4.30 1.13 -0.40
CA PHE A 68 -4.38 2.34 0.39
C PHE A 68 -3.76 2.13 1.77
N PHE A 69 -3.44 3.24 2.42
CA PHE A 69 -2.81 3.23 3.74
C PHE A 69 -3.67 3.99 4.75
N LEU A 70 -3.77 3.45 5.96
CA LEU A 70 -4.48 4.09 7.09
C LEU A 70 -3.47 4.59 8.12
N ASN A 71 -3.88 5.61 8.88
CA ASN A 71 -3.11 6.22 9.97
C ASN A 71 -1.67 6.59 9.58
N ARG A 72 -1.48 7.12 8.36
CA ARG A 72 -0.19 7.53 7.78
C ARG A 72 0.67 8.38 8.74
N GLN A 73 0.04 9.25 9.53
CA GLN A 73 0.70 10.11 10.51
C GLN A 73 1.43 9.33 11.63
N ASN A 74 0.98 8.11 11.95
CA ASN A 74 1.57 7.31 13.03
C ASN A 74 2.75 6.47 12.57
N ALA A 75 3.04 6.45 11.29
CA ALA A 75 4.10 5.66 10.72
C ALA A 75 5.50 6.26 11.00
N HIS A 76 5.60 7.59 11.19
CA HIS A 76 6.81 8.27 11.68
C HIS A 76 7.20 7.89 13.12
N LYS A 77 6.24 7.46 13.95
CA LYS A 77 6.53 7.12 15.36
C LYS A 77 7.34 5.83 15.49
N HIS A 78 7.27 4.94 14.51
CA HIS A 78 8.01 3.68 14.54
C HIS A 78 9.49 3.83 14.14
N SER A 79 9.84 4.77 13.25
CA SER A 79 11.24 4.96 12.81
C SER A 79 12.13 5.56 13.90
N ASP A 80 11.60 6.47 14.72
CA ASP A 80 12.39 7.15 15.76
C ASP A 80 12.64 6.26 16.98
N THR A 81 11.81 5.23 17.18
CA THR A 81 11.92 4.33 18.34
C THR A 81 13.10 3.36 18.17
N GLU A 82 13.45 2.95 16.95
CA GLU A 82 14.60 2.05 16.70
C GLU A 82 15.96 2.77 16.85
N GLU A 83 16.02 4.09 16.68
CA GLU A 83 17.27 4.87 16.83
C GLU A 83 17.50 5.39 18.26
N GLN A 84 16.46 5.44 19.12
CA GLN A 84 16.55 6.02 20.47
C GLN A 84 16.80 5.01 21.61
N GLU A 85 16.96 3.71 21.34
CA GLU A 85 17.29 2.73 22.40
C GLU A 85 18.71 2.90 23.00
N SER A 86 19.53 3.85 22.51
CA SER A 86 20.90 4.03 23.00
C SER A 86 21.18 5.24 23.90
N ASN A 87 20.22 6.08 24.30
CA ASN A 87 20.53 7.18 25.24
C ASN A 87 19.36 7.60 26.16
N GLU A 88 19.47 7.17 27.41
CA GLU A 88 18.97 7.74 28.67
C GLU A 88 17.54 8.31 28.80
N SER A 89 16.74 7.57 29.56
CA SER A 89 16.10 8.03 30.81
C SER A 89 15.29 9.33 30.80
N GLN A 90 14.14 9.35 30.13
CA GLN A 90 12.99 10.13 30.62
C GLN A 90 11.69 9.31 30.56
N LYS A 91 11.24 8.90 31.74
CA LYS A 91 9.89 8.38 32.02
C LYS A 91 8.83 9.39 31.58
N GLN A 92 8.15 9.14 30.47
CA GLN A 92 6.77 9.58 30.26
C GLN A 92 5.98 8.44 29.58
N THR A 93 5.20 7.75 30.41
CA THR A 93 4.03 6.90 30.07
C THR A 93 4.20 5.91 28.90
N ALA A 94 5.01 4.88 29.12
CA ALA A 94 4.90 3.61 28.40
C ALA A 94 3.89 2.73 29.15
N ASP A 95 2.61 2.83 28.79
CA ASP A 95 1.50 1.86 29.04
C ASP A 95 0.15 2.56 28.78
N GLU A 96 -0.07 3.07 27.57
CA GLU A 96 -1.43 3.15 27.04
C GLU A 96 -1.46 2.12 25.90
N ASP A 97 -2.33 1.11 26.05
CA ASP A 97 -2.72 0.19 24.99
C ASP A 97 -3.12 1.00 23.75
N GLN A 98 -2.17 1.29 22.85
CA GLN A 98 -2.49 1.94 21.59
C GLN A 98 -3.34 0.96 20.80
N ASP A 99 -4.61 1.29 20.63
CA ASP A 99 -5.55 0.57 19.78
C ASP A 99 -4.84 0.21 18.46
N PRO A 100 -4.71 -1.09 18.11
CA PRO A 100 -3.99 -1.52 16.91
C PRO A 100 -4.55 -0.83 15.66
N LEU A 101 -5.83 -0.45 15.66
CA LEU A 101 -6.51 0.26 14.59
C LEU A 101 -6.03 1.71 14.41
N GLN A 102 -5.25 2.26 15.34
CA GLN A 102 -4.60 3.55 15.22
C GLN A 102 -3.16 3.44 14.70
N SER A 103 -2.58 2.25 14.62
CA SER A 103 -1.25 2.06 14.02
C SER A 103 -1.29 2.18 12.49
N PHE A 104 -0.15 2.42 11.85
CA PHE A 104 -0.07 2.47 10.39
C PHE A 104 -0.49 1.12 9.78
N MET A 105 -1.40 1.14 8.80
CA MET A 105 -1.90 -0.07 8.16
C MET A 105 -1.77 -0.03 6.65
N TYR A 106 -1.39 -1.19 6.11
CA TYR A 106 -1.44 -1.55 4.71
C TYR A 106 -2.80 -2.15 4.39
N CYS A 107 -3.46 -1.65 3.35
CA CYS A 107 -4.76 -2.17 2.93
C CYS A 107 -4.70 -2.56 1.45
N LEU A 108 -5.13 -3.79 1.17
CA LEU A 108 -5.34 -4.29 -0.18
C LEU A 108 -6.82 -4.54 -0.36
N SER A 109 -7.43 -3.92 -1.38
CA SER A 109 -8.80 -4.19 -1.79
C SER A 109 -8.85 -4.78 -3.17
N VAL A 110 -9.61 -5.85 -3.34
CA VAL A 110 -9.90 -6.47 -4.63
C VAL A 110 -11.38 -6.25 -4.93
N VAL A 111 -11.67 -5.82 -6.15
CA VAL A 111 -13.03 -5.55 -6.62
C VAL A 111 -13.33 -6.36 -7.88
N ARG A 112 -14.55 -6.87 -7.94
CA ARG A 112 -15.05 -7.64 -9.07
C ARG A 112 -16.40 -7.11 -9.51
N THR A 113 -16.56 -6.99 -10.82
CA THR A 113 -17.83 -6.66 -11.46
C THR A 113 -18.36 -7.91 -12.14
N THR A 114 -19.53 -8.38 -11.73
CA THR A 114 -20.20 -9.50 -12.39
C THR A 114 -21.45 -9.02 -13.10
N HIS A 115 -21.57 -9.36 -14.39
CA HIS A 115 -22.73 -9.01 -15.18
C HIS A 115 -23.87 -9.98 -14.91
N ASP A 116 -24.86 -9.53 -14.12
CA ASP A 116 -26.06 -10.31 -13.86
C ASP A 116 -27.24 -9.76 -14.68
N THR A 117 -27.71 -10.56 -15.64
CA THR A 117 -28.89 -10.24 -16.45
C THR A 117 -30.19 -10.11 -15.64
N ALA A 118 -30.24 -10.69 -14.43
CA ALA A 118 -31.38 -10.55 -13.52
C ALA A 118 -31.32 -9.26 -12.67
N ALA A 119 -30.17 -8.60 -12.58
CA ALA A 119 -29.99 -7.38 -11.82
C ALA A 119 -30.49 -6.15 -12.60
N ARG A 120 -31.10 -5.18 -11.90
CA ARG A 120 -31.69 -3.96 -12.49
C ARG A 120 -30.76 -3.13 -13.38
N ARG A 121 -29.43 -3.18 -13.17
CA ARG A 121 -28.41 -2.49 -13.98
C ARG A 121 -27.53 -3.43 -14.82
N GLY A 122 -27.78 -4.74 -14.80
CA GLY A 122 -26.97 -5.69 -15.57
C GLY A 122 -25.55 -5.95 -15.03
N ALA A 123 -25.19 -5.39 -13.87
CA ALA A 123 -23.89 -5.60 -13.21
C ALA A 123 -23.99 -5.43 -11.68
N LYS A 124 -23.36 -6.33 -10.93
CA LYS A 124 -23.13 -6.28 -9.48
C LYS A 124 -21.64 -6.01 -9.25
N VAL A 125 -21.30 -4.98 -8.49
CA VAL A 125 -19.91 -4.63 -8.15
C VAL A 125 -19.69 -4.88 -6.66
N THR A 126 -18.73 -5.75 -6.36
CA THR A 126 -18.41 -6.19 -4.99
C THR A 126 -16.92 -6.09 -4.74
N ALA A 127 -16.53 -5.55 -3.60
CA ALA A 127 -15.15 -5.41 -3.20
C ALA A 127 -14.92 -5.98 -1.79
N VAL A 128 -13.77 -6.62 -1.61
CA VAL A 128 -13.29 -7.07 -0.30
C VAL A 128 -11.92 -6.46 -0.06
N ALA A 129 -11.67 -6.00 1.16
CA ALA A 129 -10.37 -5.47 1.54
C ALA A 129 -9.85 -6.15 2.81
N LEU A 130 -8.52 -6.23 2.90
CA LEU A 130 -7.80 -6.71 4.07
C LEU A 130 -6.84 -5.63 4.53
N CYS A 131 -6.95 -5.29 5.82
CA CYS A 131 -6.16 -4.30 6.52
C CYS A 131 -5.19 -5.00 7.47
N SER A 132 -3.91 -4.65 7.39
CA SER A 132 -2.85 -5.27 8.19
C SER A 132 -1.78 -4.27 8.57
N THR A 133 -1.14 -4.47 9.72
CA THR A 133 0.10 -3.76 10.07
C THR A 133 1.32 -4.28 9.31
N HIS A 134 1.20 -5.44 8.67
CA HIS A 134 2.27 -6.09 7.91
C HIS A 134 2.09 -5.89 6.41
N LYS A 135 3.11 -5.34 5.75
CA LYS A 135 3.18 -5.20 4.28
C LYS A 135 2.95 -6.52 3.53
N SER A 136 3.31 -7.64 4.16
CA SER A 136 3.10 -9.00 3.66
C SER A 136 1.66 -9.29 3.21
N CYS A 137 0.67 -8.51 3.69
CA CYS A 137 -0.72 -8.64 3.28
C CYS A 137 -0.94 -8.55 1.75
N PHE A 138 -0.05 -7.89 1.01
CA PHE A 138 -0.15 -7.81 -0.46
C PHE A 138 -0.05 -9.17 -1.15
N ALA A 139 0.63 -10.15 -0.54
CA ALA A 139 0.71 -11.51 -1.07
C ALA A 139 -0.63 -12.26 -1.00
N LEU A 140 -1.62 -11.76 -0.23
CA LEU A 140 -2.94 -12.38 -0.08
C LEU A 140 -3.94 -11.98 -1.19
N ASN A 141 -3.48 -11.40 -2.30
CA ASN A 141 -4.34 -11.01 -3.41
C ASN A 141 -5.23 -12.16 -3.91
N ASP A 142 -4.65 -13.35 -4.11
CA ASP A 142 -5.39 -14.53 -4.58
C ASP A 142 -6.44 -15.00 -3.55
N VAL A 143 -6.14 -14.87 -2.25
CA VAL A 143 -7.08 -15.19 -1.16
C VAL A 143 -8.27 -14.21 -1.20
N LEU A 144 -8.00 -12.92 -1.35
CA LEU A 144 -9.03 -11.89 -1.50
C LEU A 144 -9.88 -12.12 -2.75
N ASN A 145 -9.26 -12.50 -3.86
CA ASN A 145 -9.96 -12.82 -5.10
C ASN A 145 -10.94 -13.99 -4.93
N LEU A 146 -10.54 -15.05 -4.20
CA LEU A 146 -11.43 -16.15 -3.85
C LEU A 146 -12.56 -15.69 -2.90
N ALA A 147 -12.27 -14.80 -1.94
CA ALA A 147 -13.27 -14.25 -1.03
C ALA A 147 -14.36 -13.48 -1.79
N VAL A 148 -13.98 -12.59 -2.69
CA VAL A 148 -14.91 -11.81 -3.51
C VAL A 148 -15.79 -12.75 -4.34
N LEU A 149 -15.21 -13.80 -4.94
CA LEU A 149 -15.97 -14.81 -5.68
C LEU A 149 -17.03 -15.51 -4.82
N LYS A 150 -16.68 -15.92 -3.60
CA LYS A 150 -17.62 -16.54 -2.66
C LYS A 150 -18.75 -15.58 -2.27
N ILE A 151 -18.45 -14.30 -2.03
CA ILE A 151 -19.46 -13.27 -1.70
C ILE A 151 -20.33 -12.90 -2.91
N VAL A 152 -19.81 -12.96 -4.13
CA VAL A 152 -20.65 -12.78 -5.32
C VAL A 152 -21.67 -13.90 -5.44
N GLY A 153 -21.27 -15.14 -5.10
CA GLY A 153 -22.11 -16.33 -5.14
C GLY A 153 -23.13 -16.44 -4.00
N SER A 154 -22.96 -15.71 -2.91
CA SER A 154 -23.90 -15.70 -1.79
C SER A 154 -25.19 -14.94 -2.15
N LYS A 155 -26.31 -15.40 -1.58
CA LYS A 155 -27.63 -14.80 -1.80
C LYS A 155 -28.13 -14.03 -0.58
N SER A 156 -27.57 -14.32 0.59
CA SER A 156 -27.93 -13.70 1.87
C SER A 156 -26.81 -12.81 2.41
N GLU A 157 -27.18 -11.80 3.19
CA GLU A 157 -26.24 -10.96 3.94
C GLU A 157 -25.47 -11.80 4.97
N GLU A 158 -26.14 -12.74 5.66
CA GLU A 158 -25.52 -13.62 6.66
C GLU A 158 -24.43 -14.53 6.07
N GLU A 159 -24.64 -15.03 4.85
CA GLU A 159 -23.64 -15.84 4.13
C GLU A 159 -22.40 -15.00 3.79
N SER A 160 -22.61 -13.75 3.38
CA SER A 160 -21.53 -12.82 3.03
C SER A 160 -20.69 -12.47 4.25
N GLU A 161 -21.32 -12.26 5.40
CA GLU A 161 -20.62 -12.06 6.67
C GLU A 161 -19.86 -13.30 7.13
N ASN A 162 -20.40 -14.50 6.90
CA ASN A 162 -19.70 -15.75 7.23
C ASN A 162 -18.45 -15.94 6.36
N VAL A 163 -18.54 -15.65 5.05
CA VAL A 163 -17.37 -15.66 4.16
C VAL A 163 -16.32 -14.65 4.61
N LEU A 164 -16.73 -13.48 5.10
CA LEU A 164 -15.82 -12.48 5.64
C LEU A 164 -15.09 -12.97 6.91
N LYS A 165 -15.80 -13.69 7.80
CA LYS A 165 -15.20 -14.32 8.98
C LYS A 165 -14.22 -15.44 8.60
N GLU A 166 -14.58 -16.25 7.60
CA GLU A 166 -13.69 -17.28 7.05
C GLU A 166 -12.43 -16.66 6.46
N LEU A 167 -12.55 -15.59 5.66
CA LEU A 167 -11.39 -14.87 5.11
C LEU A 167 -10.44 -14.44 6.22
N PHE A 168 -10.97 -13.85 7.29
CA PHE A 168 -10.16 -13.41 8.43
C PHE A 168 -9.44 -14.59 9.10
N ALA A 169 -10.13 -15.72 9.27
CA ALA A 169 -9.53 -16.93 9.84
C ALA A 169 -8.45 -17.53 8.92
N VAL A 170 -8.71 -17.61 7.61
CA VAL A 170 -7.77 -18.13 6.60
C VAL A 170 -6.52 -17.26 6.54
N ALA A 171 -6.68 -15.93 6.47
CA ALA A 171 -5.55 -15.00 6.43
C ALA A 171 -4.66 -15.12 7.67
N ASN A 172 -5.25 -15.28 8.85
CA ASN A 172 -4.51 -15.41 10.10
C ASN A 172 -3.96 -16.82 10.37
N ALA A 173 -4.45 -17.84 9.66
CA ALA A 173 -3.92 -19.20 9.70
C ALA A 173 -2.70 -19.41 8.78
N VAL A 174 -2.38 -18.44 7.90
CA VAL A 174 -1.21 -18.52 7.02
C VAL A 174 0.06 -18.56 7.87
N ASP A 175 0.89 -19.58 7.64
CA ASP A 175 2.22 -19.64 8.25
C ASP A 175 3.10 -18.51 7.72
N ILE A 176 3.49 -17.61 8.62
CA ILE A 176 4.40 -16.49 8.35
C ILE A 176 5.76 -16.66 9.04
N SER A 177 6.06 -17.83 9.62
CA SER A 177 7.30 -18.10 10.35
C SER A 177 8.59 -17.84 9.54
N GLY A 178 8.50 -18.00 8.22
CA GLY A 178 9.60 -17.72 7.30
C GLY A 178 9.72 -16.26 6.87
N VAL A 179 8.68 -15.43 7.06
CA VAL A 179 8.74 -13.98 6.89
C VAL A 179 9.38 -13.38 8.14
N ARG A 180 10.66 -13.66 8.33
CA ARG A 180 11.42 -13.11 9.47
C ARG A 180 11.51 -11.60 9.35
N GLY A 181 11.40 -10.91 10.50
CA GLY A 181 11.76 -9.51 10.62
C GLY A 181 13.26 -9.33 10.46
N LEU A 182 13.76 -9.44 9.23
CA LEU A 182 15.14 -9.15 8.91
C LEU A 182 15.40 -7.67 9.21
N SER A 183 16.49 -7.41 9.92
CA SER A 183 16.99 -6.05 10.14
C SER A 183 17.29 -5.37 8.80
N ASN A 184 17.30 -4.03 8.80
CA ASN A 184 17.65 -3.24 7.62
C ASN A 184 19.02 -3.64 7.03
N MET A 185 19.99 -4.02 7.89
CA MET A 185 21.31 -4.49 7.46
C MET A 185 21.23 -5.87 6.81
N GLU A 186 20.51 -6.84 7.40
CA GLU A 186 20.32 -8.17 6.81
C GLU A 186 19.60 -8.09 5.46
N ARG A 187 18.56 -7.27 5.34
CA ARG A 187 17.87 -7.01 4.07
C ARG A 187 18.83 -6.46 3.01
N ARG A 188 19.66 -5.48 3.38
CA ARG A 188 20.69 -4.90 2.47
C ARG A 188 21.74 -5.93 2.07
N LEU A 189 22.25 -6.71 3.01
CA LEU A 189 23.24 -7.77 2.75
C LEU A 189 22.66 -8.84 1.82
N MET A 190 21.44 -9.30 2.07
CA MET A 190 20.75 -10.28 1.23
C MET A 190 20.59 -9.77 -0.21
N LYS A 191 20.09 -8.53 -0.39
CA LYS A 191 19.97 -7.90 -1.72
C LYS A 191 21.31 -7.77 -2.43
N ARG A 192 22.35 -7.31 -1.72
CA ARG A 192 23.69 -7.13 -2.29
C ARG A 192 24.26 -8.46 -2.74
N THR A 193 24.19 -9.48 -1.91
CA THR A 193 24.69 -10.82 -2.21
C THR A 193 24.06 -11.34 -3.50
N ILE A 194 22.75 -11.15 -3.67
CA ILE A 194 22.03 -11.67 -4.84
C ILE A 194 22.32 -10.85 -6.10
N SER A 195 22.41 -9.53 -5.97
CA SER A 195 22.77 -8.65 -7.09
C SER A 195 24.22 -8.83 -7.56
N SER A 196 25.14 -9.16 -6.65
CA SER A 196 26.54 -9.40 -6.98
C SER A 196 26.78 -10.79 -7.57
N THR A 197 26.08 -11.82 -7.09
CA THR A 197 26.22 -13.20 -7.60
C THR A 197 25.46 -13.43 -8.91
N GLY A 198 24.35 -12.73 -9.17
CA GLY A 198 23.68 -12.77 -10.48
C GLY A 198 24.56 -12.26 -11.64
N ARG A 199 25.57 -11.41 -11.34
CA ARG A 199 26.57 -10.94 -12.30
C ARG A 199 27.86 -11.77 -12.32
N ALA A 200 28.13 -12.53 -11.25
CA ALA A 200 29.36 -13.32 -11.09
C ALA A 200 29.17 -14.82 -11.38
N SER A 201 27.94 -15.32 -11.36
CA SER A 201 27.67 -16.73 -11.68
C SER A 201 27.66 -16.93 -13.19
N ALA A 202 28.60 -17.73 -13.68
CA ALA A 202 28.65 -18.17 -15.07
C ALA A 202 27.47 -19.10 -15.46
N ASN A 203 26.63 -19.50 -14.48
CA ASN A 203 25.52 -20.43 -14.65
C ASN A 203 24.17 -19.78 -14.33
N TRP A 204 23.26 -19.80 -15.31
CA TRP A 204 21.89 -19.27 -15.21
C TRP A 204 21.02 -19.99 -14.17
N GLU A 205 21.29 -21.27 -13.89
CA GLU A 205 20.56 -22.09 -12.91
C GLU A 205 20.82 -21.64 -11.46
N ASP A 206 22.05 -21.25 -11.15
CA ASP A 206 22.42 -20.73 -9.82
C ASP A 206 21.77 -19.37 -9.55
N ALA A 207 21.66 -18.53 -10.59
CA ALA A 207 20.97 -17.24 -10.52
C ALA A 207 19.47 -17.41 -10.22
N GLN A 208 18.79 -18.35 -10.89
CA GLN A 208 17.38 -18.65 -10.60
C GLN A 208 17.17 -19.23 -9.20
N THR A 209 18.10 -20.05 -8.73
CA THR A 209 18.03 -20.64 -7.40
C THR A 209 18.16 -19.57 -6.31
N LEU A 210 19.04 -18.59 -6.53
CA LEU A 210 19.18 -17.43 -5.66
C LEU A 210 17.97 -16.48 -5.68
N GLU A 211 17.38 -16.25 -6.85
CA GLU A 211 16.15 -15.45 -6.94
C GLU A 211 14.99 -16.13 -6.22
N LYS A 212 14.86 -17.46 -6.31
CA LYS A 212 13.87 -18.23 -5.54
C LYS A 212 14.11 -18.12 -4.03
N ALA A 213 15.35 -17.98 -3.58
CA ALA A 213 15.68 -17.83 -2.16
C ALA A 213 15.26 -16.47 -1.57
N LEU A 214 14.89 -15.48 -2.39
CA LEU A 214 14.30 -14.21 -1.92
C LEU A 214 12.87 -14.34 -1.41
N PHE A 215 12.24 -15.46 -1.71
CA PHE A 215 10.84 -15.65 -1.48
C PHE A 215 10.60 -16.78 -0.51
N PHE A 216 9.86 -16.47 0.54
CA PHE A 216 9.26 -17.47 1.39
C PHE A 216 7.95 -17.93 0.73
N ARG A 217 7.84 -19.23 0.46
CA ARG A 217 6.66 -19.83 -0.16
C ARG A 217 5.89 -20.61 0.88
N THR A 218 4.61 -20.38 0.92
CA THR A 218 3.66 -21.07 1.80
C THR A 218 2.35 -21.24 1.05
N GLN A 219 1.31 -21.73 1.71
CA GLN A 219 -0.02 -21.86 1.14
C GLN A 219 -1.07 -21.47 2.17
N ALA A 220 -2.11 -20.76 1.73
CA ALA A 220 -3.33 -20.61 2.50
C ALA A 220 -4.24 -21.81 2.20
N MET A 221 -4.92 -22.30 3.22
CA MET A 221 -5.94 -23.33 3.05
C MET A 221 -7.31 -22.68 3.27
N TRP A 222 -8.11 -22.58 2.22
CA TRP A 222 -9.52 -22.20 2.35
C TRP A 222 -10.37 -23.42 2.02
N GLU A 223 -10.96 -24.03 3.04
CA GLU A 223 -11.58 -25.36 2.94
C GLU A 223 -10.57 -26.36 2.36
N ASP A 224 -10.87 -26.95 1.19
CA ASP A 224 -10.02 -27.92 0.49
C ASP A 224 -9.22 -27.29 -0.68
N ILE A 225 -9.23 -25.95 -0.81
CA ILE A 225 -8.54 -25.23 -1.88
C ILE A 225 -7.19 -24.73 -1.36
N PRO A 226 -6.05 -25.28 -1.84
CA PRO A 226 -4.74 -24.73 -1.53
C PRO A 226 -4.46 -23.51 -2.41
N ILE A 227 -4.18 -22.38 -1.78
CA ILE A 227 -3.83 -21.12 -2.44
C ILE A 227 -2.34 -20.89 -2.22
N PRO A 228 -1.48 -21.03 -3.26
CA PRO A 228 -0.05 -20.80 -3.11
C PRO A 228 0.24 -19.32 -2.84
N LEU A 229 1.05 -19.04 -1.83
CA LEU A 229 1.45 -17.70 -1.43
C LEU A 229 2.96 -17.53 -1.54
N GLN A 230 3.39 -16.33 -1.92
CA GLN A 230 4.79 -15.99 -2.06
C GLN A 230 5.09 -14.64 -1.39
N PHE A 231 5.91 -14.66 -0.35
CA PHE A 231 6.32 -13.49 0.41
C PHE A 231 7.76 -13.12 0.10
N LYS A 232 8.02 -11.88 -0.28
CA LYS A 232 9.38 -11.41 -0.54
C LYS A 232 10.03 -10.96 0.77
N ILE A 233 11.14 -11.61 1.15
CA ILE A 233 11.74 -11.47 2.49
C ILE A 233 12.66 -10.23 2.56
N CYS A 234 13.23 -9.79 1.44
CA CYS A 234 14.31 -8.80 1.45
C CYS A 234 13.84 -7.34 1.30
N SER A 235 12.57 -7.09 1.01
CA SER A 235 12.10 -5.75 0.64
C SER A 235 12.07 -4.80 1.82
N THR A 236 12.43 -3.54 1.61
CA THR A 236 12.23 -2.49 2.64
C THR A 236 10.75 -2.11 2.69
N ASP A 237 10.37 -1.38 3.73
CA ASP A 237 8.97 -0.96 3.92
C ASP A 237 8.54 0.03 2.83
N ASP A 238 9.45 0.90 2.38
CA ASP A 238 9.22 1.83 1.26
C ASP A 238 9.25 1.18 -0.14
N GLN A 239 9.70 -0.06 -0.26
CA GLN A 239 9.73 -0.76 -1.55
C GLN A 239 8.46 -1.56 -1.72
N HIS A 240 7.95 -1.68 -2.94
CA HIS A 240 6.83 -2.55 -3.25
C HIS A 240 7.31 -3.76 -4.07
N ASP A 241 6.74 -4.92 -3.78
CA ASP A 241 7.36 -6.21 -4.13
C ASP A 241 7.06 -6.64 -5.55
N ASP A 242 5.87 -6.28 -6.05
CA ASP A 242 5.36 -6.62 -7.37
C ASP A 242 6.02 -5.82 -8.50
N GLY A 243 6.94 -4.90 -8.14
CA GLY A 243 8.06 -4.52 -8.99
C GLY A 243 7.69 -4.04 -10.39
N THR A 244 6.81 -3.04 -10.51
CA THR A 244 6.51 -2.39 -11.80
C THR A 244 7.49 -1.30 -12.19
N LEU A 245 8.68 -1.24 -11.56
CA LEU A 245 9.72 -0.27 -11.91
C LEU A 245 10.10 -0.37 -13.38
N THR A 246 10.24 -1.58 -13.92
CA THR A 246 10.50 -1.78 -15.36
C THR A 246 9.40 -1.16 -16.22
N GLN A 247 8.13 -1.34 -15.85
CA GLN A 247 6.99 -0.75 -16.55
C GLN A 247 7.00 0.78 -16.45
N LEU A 248 7.32 1.33 -15.28
CA LEU A 248 7.46 2.77 -15.07
C LEU A 248 8.55 3.35 -15.97
N LEU A 249 9.73 2.71 -16.02
CA LEU A 249 10.84 3.12 -16.88
C LEU A 249 10.47 3.04 -18.37
N GLN A 250 9.78 1.97 -18.78
CA GLN A 250 9.32 1.81 -20.16
C GLN A 250 8.27 2.85 -20.56
N THR A 251 7.41 3.26 -19.62
CA THR A 251 6.31 4.18 -19.89
C THR A 251 6.80 5.62 -20.04
N PHE A 252 7.71 6.08 -19.17
CA PHE A 252 8.17 7.47 -19.18
C PHE A 252 9.52 7.68 -19.88
N GLY A 253 10.30 6.62 -20.10
CA GLY A 253 11.61 6.69 -20.76
C GLY A 253 12.52 7.74 -20.11
N ASP A 254 13.07 8.63 -20.93
CA ASP A 254 13.97 9.72 -20.47
C ASP A 254 13.30 10.67 -19.47
N GLN A 255 11.97 10.84 -19.54
CA GLN A 255 11.21 11.70 -18.62
C GLN A 255 11.16 11.14 -17.19
N THR A 256 11.54 9.87 -16.98
CA THR A 256 11.70 9.29 -15.63
C THR A 256 12.62 10.14 -14.77
N MET A 257 13.63 10.79 -15.34
CA MET A 257 14.55 11.64 -14.57
C MET A 257 13.87 12.86 -13.96
N VAL A 258 12.80 13.38 -14.59
CA VAL A 258 11.98 14.45 -14.02
C VAL A 258 11.26 13.94 -12.77
N LEU A 259 10.67 12.75 -12.85
CA LEU A 259 10.03 12.09 -11.72
C LEU A 259 11.03 11.80 -10.59
N PHE A 260 12.20 11.25 -10.93
CA PHE A 260 13.27 10.99 -9.96
C PHE A 260 13.66 12.26 -9.20
N ASN A 261 13.90 13.37 -9.91
CA ASN A 261 14.23 14.65 -9.30
C ASN A 261 13.09 15.21 -8.43
N ALA A 262 11.83 15.09 -8.90
CA ALA A 262 10.66 15.54 -8.17
C ALA A 262 10.52 14.82 -6.81
N VAL A 263 10.70 13.49 -6.81
CA VAL A 263 10.62 12.68 -5.59
C VAL A 263 11.73 13.07 -4.60
N LEU A 264 12.97 13.19 -5.09
CA LEU A 264 14.13 13.60 -4.29
C LEU A 264 13.97 14.99 -3.67
N THR A 265 13.42 15.95 -4.41
CA THR A 265 13.26 17.35 -3.98
C THR A 265 11.99 17.61 -3.16
N GLY A 266 11.19 16.58 -2.88
CA GLY A 266 9.99 16.77 -2.07
C GLY A 266 8.82 17.40 -2.82
N GLN A 267 8.79 17.33 -4.16
CA GLN A 267 7.72 17.89 -4.98
C GLN A 267 6.43 17.04 -4.88
N ARG A 268 5.29 17.69 -5.14
CA ARG A 268 3.96 17.07 -5.19
C ARG A 268 3.78 16.39 -6.54
N VAL A 269 3.64 15.08 -6.53
CA VAL A 269 3.57 14.25 -7.73
C VAL A 269 2.19 13.60 -7.85
N ILE A 270 1.58 13.68 -9.03
CA ILE A 270 0.35 12.95 -9.37
C ILE A 270 0.62 11.94 -10.50
N MET A 271 0.22 10.70 -10.28
CA MET A 271 0.15 9.63 -11.28
C MET A 271 -1.29 9.54 -11.79
N LEU A 272 -1.53 9.96 -13.03
CA LEU A 272 -2.85 9.95 -13.66
C LEU A 272 -3.02 8.72 -14.56
N GLY A 273 -4.01 7.89 -14.26
CA GLY A 273 -4.40 6.74 -15.09
C GLY A 273 -5.83 6.84 -15.59
N TYR A 274 -6.13 7.82 -16.45
CA TYR A 274 -7.47 7.92 -17.03
C TYR A 274 -7.81 6.69 -17.88
N ASN A 275 -8.95 6.05 -17.59
CA ASN A 275 -9.36 4.79 -18.23
C ASN A 275 -8.35 3.64 -18.06
N ARG A 276 -7.46 3.70 -17.07
CA ARG A 276 -6.58 2.59 -16.64
C ARG A 276 -7.16 1.91 -15.39
N PRO A 277 -6.82 0.64 -15.12
CA PRO A 277 -7.19 0.01 -13.86
C PRO A 277 -6.60 0.77 -12.67
N ALA A 278 -7.35 0.89 -11.58
CA ALA A 278 -6.88 1.57 -10.38
C ALA A 278 -5.67 0.86 -9.77
N GLY A 279 -5.61 -0.48 -9.88
CA GLY A 279 -4.49 -1.28 -9.39
C GLY A 279 -3.20 -1.00 -10.13
N GLU A 280 -3.28 -0.70 -11.42
CA GLU A 280 -2.12 -0.26 -12.20
C GLU A 280 -1.62 1.09 -11.70
N VAL A 281 -2.51 2.05 -11.46
CA VAL A 281 -2.15 3.37 -10.91
C VAL A 281 -1.47 3.23 -9.55
N CYS A 282 -2.01 2.37 -8.66
CA CYS A 282 -1.40 2.05 -7.38
C CYS A 282 0.04 1.55 -7.55
N ASN A 283 0.25 0.62 -8.48
CA ASN A 283 1.57 0.07 -8.75
C ASN A 283 2.56 1.13 -9.24
N PHE A 284 2.15 2.07 -10.09
CA PHE A 284 3.03 3.17 -10.53
C PHE A 284 3.44 4.09 -9.37
N VAL A 285 2.50 4.43 -8.48
CA VAL A 285 2.81 5.22 -7.28
C VAL A 285 3.81 4.49 -6.39
N LEU A 286 3.57 3.20 -6.13
CA LEU A 286 4.43 2.38 -5.28
C LEU A 286 5.82 2.14 -5.91
N ALA A 287 5.89 1.94 -7.23
CA ALA A 287 7.15 1.81 -7.96
C ALA A 287 7.99 3.08 -7.94
N THR A 288 7.37 4.25 -7.75
CA THR A 288 8.07 5.53 -7.67
C THR A 288 9.07 5.55 -6.50
N SER A 289 8.74 4.96 -5.35
CA SER A 289 9.71 4.83 -4.23
C SER A 289 10.91 3.96 -4.59
N SER A 290 10.74 2.99 -5.49
CA SER A 290 11.84 2.12 -5.92
C SER A 290 12.90 2.86 -6.75
N LEU A 291 12.61 4.07 -7.25
CA LEU A 291 13.59 4.92 -7.94
C LEU A 291 14.67 5.47 -7.00
N VAL A 292 14.33 5.69 -5.73
CA VAL A 292 15.15 6.43 -4.77
C VAL A 292 15.50 5.63 -3.51
N CYS A 293 14.76 4.55 -3.22
CA CYS A 293 15.09 3.57 -2.19
C CYS A 293 16.03 2.49 -2.77
N PRO A 294 17.03 1.98 -2.02
CA PRO A 294 17.19 2.12 -0.56
C PRO A 294 17.90 3.37 0.03
N PRO A 295 18.55 4.28 -0.73
CA PRO A 295 19.20 5.46 -0.14
C PRO A 295 18.27 6.35 0.69
N LEU A 296 17.02 6.52 0.26
CA LEU A 296 15.98 7.20 1.02
C LEU A 296 15.06 6.22 1.75
N PHE A 297 14.53 6.67 2.88
CA PHE A 297 13.55 5.95 3.71
C PHE A 297 12.40 6.89 4.10
N GLY A 298 11.25 6.34 4.48
CA GLY A 298 10.09 7.11 4.96
C GLY A 298 9.27 7.78 3.85
N LEU A 299 9.40 7.31 2.61
CA LEU A 299 8.60 7.79 1.48
C LEU A 299 7.18 7.24 1.50
N ILE A 300 6.96 6.09 2.14
CA ILE A 300 5.66 5.44 2.19
C ILE A 300 4.56 6.33 2.79
N HIS A 301 4.93 7.27 3.69
CA HIS A 301 3.98 8.22 4.30
C HIS A 301 3.50 9.29 3.31
N ARG A 302 4.33 9.61 2.32
CA ARG A 302 4.00 10.53 1.24
C ARG A 302 3.19 9.85 0.15
N GLN A 303 3.12 8.52 0.14
CA GLN A 303 2.43 7.77 -0.90
C GLN A 303 0.93 7.59 -0.63
N TYR A 304 0.15 7.92 -1.65
CA TYR A 304 -1.28 7.68 -1.74
C TYR A 304 -1.50 6.84 -2.99
N PRO A 305 -1.38 5.49 -2.90
CA PRO A 305 -1.40 4.66 -4.09
C PRO A 305 -2.70 4.83 -4.89
N TYR A 306 -3.81 5.08 -4.19
CA TYR A 306 -5.05 5.54 -4.78
C TYR A 306 -5.63 6.73 -3.99
N ALA A 307 -6.10 7.73 -4.72
CA ALA A 307 -6.82 8.90 -4.25
C ALA A 307 -7.93 9.25 -5.26
N ASN A 308 -9.01 9.84 -4.75
CA ASN A 308 -10.20 10.21 -5.53
C ASN A 308 -10.55 11.69 -5.25
N LEU A 309 -11.68 12.14 -5.78
CA LEU A 309 -12.16 13.52 -5.58
C LEU A 309 -13.01 13.70 -4.31
N THR A 310 -13.39 12.61 -3.63
CA THR A 310 -14.23 12.70 -2.43
C THR A 310 -13.41 13.06 -1.20
N ASP A 311 -12.15 12.60 -1.13
CA ASP A 311 -11.19 12.98 -0.09
C ASP A 311 -9.90 13.59 -0.67
N LEU A 312 -9.77 14.90 -0.54
CA LEU A 312 -8.59 15.67 -0.95
C LEU A 312 -7.60 15.91 0.21
N GLY A 313 -7.75 15.24 1.35
CA GLY A 313 -6.87 15.41 2.53
C GLY A 313 -5.39 15.14 2.23
N PHE A 314 -5.10 14.35 1.20
CA PHE A 314 -3.72 14.08 0.76
C PHE A 314 -2.97 15.33 0.26
N LEU A 315 -3.68 16.36 -0.21
CA LEU A 315 -3.06 17.61 -0.69
C LEU A 315 -2.31 18.36 0.42
N SER A 316 -2.68 18.12 1.69
CA SER A 316 -2.00 18.69 2.85
C SER A 316 -0.67 18.01 3.18
N THR A 317 -0.38 16.84 2.59
CA THR A 317 0.85 16.10 2.85
C THR A 317 2.01 16.67 2.03
N PRO A 318 3.09 17.17 2.67
CA PRO A 318 4.22 17.74 1.94
C PRO A 318 4.84 16.73 0.98
N GLY A 319 4.99 17.12 -0.29
CA GLY A 319 5.59 16.29 -1.32
C GLY A 319 4.86 14.97 -1.58
N TYR A 320 3.54 14.91 -1.42
CA TYR A 320 2.80 13.67 -1.65
C TYR A 320 3.06 13.07 -3.05
N ILE A 321 2.88 11.76 -3.18
CA ILE A 321 2.88 11.01 -4.44
C ILE A 321 1.53 10.30 -4.51
N ALA A 322 0.61 10.80 -5.34
CA ALA A 322 -0.78 10.33 -5.37
C ALA A 322 -1.17 9.72 -6.70
N GLY A 323 -1.89 8.60 -6.66
CA GLY A 323 -2.45 7.92 -7.83
C GLY A 323 -3.91 8.27 -8.01
N VAL A 324 -4.30 8.72 -9.20
CA VAL A 324 -5.67 9.14 -9.50
C VAL A 324 -6.13 8.59 -10.86
N THR A 325 -7.41 8.27 -10.98
CA THR A 325 -8.03 7.84 -12.25
C THR A 325 -8.86 8.94 -12.91
N ASN A 326 -9.24 9.96 -12.14
CA ASN A 326 -10.07 11.06 -12.63
C ASN A 326 -9.26 12.08 -13.45
N PRO A 327 -9.64 12.40 -14.70
CA PRO A 327 -8.89 13.32 -15.55
C PRO A 327 -8.94 14.78 -15.06
N MET A 328 -9.85 15.12 -14.15
CA MET A 328 -9.97 16.49 -13.60
C MET A 328 -8.68 16.96 -12.92
N PHE A 329 -7.91 16.04 -12.32
CA PHE A 329 -6.58 16.35 -11.76
C PHE A 329 -5.60 16.96 -12.77
N LYS A 330 -5.71 16.62 -14.07
CA LYS A 330 -4.88 17.21 -15.14
C LYS A 330 -5.12 18.70 -15.33
N THR A 331 -6.34 19.16 -15.05
CA THR A 331 -6.73 20.57 -15.19
C THR A 331 -6.32 21.42 -13.99
N LYS A 332 -6.18 20.80 -12.81
CA LYS A 332 -5.90 21.44 -11.52
C LYS A 332 -4.41 21.56 -11.24
N ARG A 333 -3.73 22.41 -12.01
CA ARG A 333 -2.27 22.62 -11.91
C ARG A 333 -1.82 23.14 -10.54
N GLU A 334 -2.71 23.73 -9.76
CA GLU A 334 -2.44 24.18 -8.39
C GLU A 334 -2.20 23.02 -7.41
N TRP A 335 -2.66 21.81 -7.73
CA TRP A 335 -2.57 20.67 -6.82
C TRP A 335 -1.20 20.01 -6.87
N TRP A 336 -0.51 20.01 -7.99
CA TRP A 336 0.71 19.23 -8.23
C TRP A 336 1.83 20.06 -8.84
N ASP A 337 3.07 19.63 -8.59
CA ASP A 337 4.28 20.18 -9.21
C ASP A 337 4.65 19.36 -10.46
N VAL A 338 4.45 18.04 -10.39
CA VAL A 338 4.64 17.11 -11.52
C VAL A 338 3.43 16.20 -11.66
N LEU A 339 2.93 16.04 -12.89
CA LEU A 339 1.88 15.10 -13.23
C LEU A 339 2.37 14.14 -14.32
N CYS A 340 2.30 12.86 -14.04
CA CYS A 340 2.69 11.78 -14.94
C CYS A 340 1.43 11.10 -15.46
N ASP A 341 1.18 11.20 -16.76
CA ASP A 341 0.04 10.54 -17.41
C ASP A 341 0.47 9.13 -17.86
N ILE A 342 0.00 8.11 -17.14
CA ILE A 342 0.34 6.70 -17.40
C ILE A 342 -0.22 6.23 -18.75
N SER A 343 -1.30 6.86 -19.23
CA SER A 343 -1.97 6.45 -20.46
C SER A 343 -1.24 6.95 -21.71
N THR A 344 -0.66 8.16 -21.63
CA THR A 344 0.07 8.77 -22.75
C THR A 344 1.59 8.64 -22.63
N GLY A 345 2.12 8.37 -21.44
CA GLY A 345 3.56 8.38 -21.16
C GLY A 345 4.15 9.79 -21.06
N GLU A 346 3.31 10.82 -20.96
CA GLU A 346 3.74 12.22 -20.87
C GLU A 346 3.91 12.68 -19.42
N VAL A 347 4.96 13.46 -19.17
CA VAL A 347 5.21 14.10 -17.88
C VAL A 347 5.03 15.61 -18.01
N PHE A 348 4.12 16.16 -17.23
CA PHE A 348 3.83 17.59 -17.15
C PHE A 348 4.46 18.17 -15.89
N VAL A 349 5.08 19.34 -16.00
CA VAL A 349 5.60 20.10 -14.86
C VAL A 349 4.79 21.39 -14.76
N SER A 350 4.20 21.65 -13.60
CA SER A 350 3.57 22.94 -13.36
C SER A 350 4.68 23.97 -13.16
N ALA A 351 4.57 25.10 -13.86
CA ALA A 351 5.50 26.20 -13.63
C ALA A 351 5.36 26.62 -12.16
N PRO A 352 6.47 26.87 -11.44
CA PRO A 352 6.38 27.40 -10.10
C PRO A 352 5.54 28.67 -10.16
N VAL A 353 4.47 28.72 -9.38
CA VAL A 353 3.89 30.01 -8.99
C VAL A 353 5.05 30.75 -8.35
N GLU A 354 5.47 31.87 -8.94
CA GLU A 354 6.59 32.67 -8.45
C GLU A 354 6.47 32.77 -6.92
N LYS A 355 7.40 32.14 -6.20
CA LYS A 355 7.52 32.29 -4.74
C LYS A 355 8.02 33.72 -4.51
N GLU A 356 7.13 34.70 -4.61
CA GLU A 356 7.49 36.11 -4.39
C GLU A 356 7.96 36.41 -2.95
N ASP A 357 7.80 35.50 -1.98
CA ASP A 357 8.05 35.85 -0.56
C ASP A 357 9.16 35.07 0.16
N HIS A 358 9.89 34.14 -0.48
CA HIS A 358 11.02 33.44 0.18
C HIS A 358 12.42 33.89 -0.27
N ASP A 359 12.55 34.53 -1.43
CA ASP A 359 13.84 35.08 -1.90
C ASP A 359 14.21 36.41 -1.21
N ALA A 360 13.26 37.06 -0.51
CA ALA A 360 13.52 38.29 0.24
C ALA A 360 14.28 38.04 1.55
N SER A 361 14.11 36.85 2.17
CA SER A 361 14.81 36.49 3.41
C SER A 361 16.26 36.07 3.18
N ASP A 362 16.56 35.39 2.06
CA ASP A 362 17.92 34.90 1.77
C ASP A 362 18.84 36.01 1.24
N ARG A 363 18.29 37.05 0.58
CA ARG A 363 19.09 38.21 0.15
C ARG A 363 19.56 39.08 1.31
N ASN A 364 18.82 39.15 2.41
CA ASN A 364 19.23 39.94 3.57
C ASN A 364 20.34 39.27 4.38
N PHE A 365 20.37 37.93 4.45
CA PHE A 365 21.41 37.20 5.19
C PHE A 365 22.80 37.31 4.55
N VAL A 366 22.88 37.38 3.21
CA VAL A 366 24.17 37.48 2.50
C VAL A 366 24.76 38.90 2.56
N LEU A 367 23.92 39.93 2.70
CA LEU A 367 24.39 41.32 2.80
C LEU A 367 24.85 41.73 4.21
N GLU A 368 24.39 41.06 5.27
CA GLU A 368 24.86 41.31 6.64
C GLU A 368 26.17 40.58 7.00
N ALA A 369 26.64 39.66 6.15
CA ALA A 369 27.88 38.90 6.34
C ALA A 369 29.02 39.30 5.37
N SER A 370 28.91 40.44 4.68
CA SER A 370 29.92 40.98 3.74
C SER A 370 30.63 42.21 4.27
#